data_AF-A0A7Y3LAX2-F1
#
_entry.id   AF-A0A7Y3LAX2-F1
#
_cell.length_a   1.000
_cell.length_b   1.000
_cell.length_c   1.000
_cell.angle_alpha   90.00
_cell.angle_beta   90.00
_cell.angle_gamma   90.00
#
_symmetry.space_group_name_H-M   'P 1'
#
loop_
_entity.id
_entity.type
_entity.pdbx_description
1 polymer ?
#
loop_
_entity_poly.entity_id
_entity_poly.type
_entity_poly.pdbx_seq_one_letter_code
_entity_poly.pdbx_strand_id
1 'polypeptide(L)'
;MRDRLTQLAKRHPSFAFALEVINRYRKERIKLYLTRIAYLSFLSLFPLLLVFSAVLEIVFLRDPLLRQRAISTISTNFPFLTSYIKPETLKGSVVAISAGVLTATWSGLRVTTAVESGLRAAWQSEIQVGRSFLRRITRGAVLLVVLGAIFILSNIPASLASYIQTHNGALGTGFAILTGYFLDLALFVLVEWLLGPPDLGVRAHLPACIFTAGVWLALQRSGAFLMERVVSHATNTYGTFGVIIGFVVWLTIGSALVLGTAVVNSVLFDRNRTKEANSA
;
A
#
# COMPACT_ATOMS: atom_id res chain seq x y z
N MET A 1 -20.32 31.84 0.99
CA MET A 1 -19.57 30.87 1.81
C MET A 1 -18.10 30.74 1.40
N ARG A 2 -17.77 30.74 0.10
CA ARG A 2 -16.37 30.75 -0.41
C ARG A 2 -15.55 31.96 0.07
N ASP A 3 -16.15 33.15 0.19
CA ASP A 3 -15.45 34.38 0.59
C ASP A 3 -15.02 34.45 2.07
N ARG A 4 -15.72 33.75 2.97
CA ARG A 4 -15.32 33.68 4.39
C ARG A 4 -14.13 32.72 4.60
N LEU A 5 -14.06 31.65 3.81
CA LEU A 5 -12.95 30.69 3.86
C LEU A 5 -11.66 31.29 3.31
N THR A 6 -11.73 32.14 2.29
CA THR A 6 -10.56 32.86 1.75
C THR A 6 -10.07 33.96 2.71
N GLN A 7 -10.96 34.65 3.44
CA GLN A 7 -10.55 35.61 4.47
C GLN A 7 -9.87 34.94 5.69
N LEU A 8 -10.36 33.79 6.15
CA LEU A 8 -9.71 33.01 7.22
C LEU A 8 -8.37 32.41 6.78
N ALA A 9 -8.27 31.96 5.52
CA ALA A 9 -7.02 31.47 4.94
C ALA A 9 -5.92 32.56 4.87
N LYS A 10 -6.29 33.85 4.73
CA LYS A 10 -5.33 34.97 4.79
C LYS A 10 -4.76 35.22 6.19
N ARG A 11 -5.47 34.82 7.26
CA ARG A 11 -5.04 35.03 8.66
C ARG A 11 -4.24 33.87 9.24
N HIS A 12 -4.45 32.64 8.78
CA HIS A 12 -3.72 31.46 9.27
C HIS A 12 -3.15 30.60 8.12
N PRO A 13 -1.82 30.59 7.91
CA PRO A 13 -1.19 29.88 6.78
C PRO A 13 -1.37 28.35 6.84
N SER A 14 -1.54 27.78 8.04
CA SER A 14 -1.86 26.36 8.27
C SER A 14 -3.30 26.01 7.86
N PHE A 15 -4.26 26.90 8.11
CA PHE A 15 -5.64 26.70 7.67
C PHE A 15 -5.74 26.79 6.14
N ALA A 16 -5.03 27.73 5.52
CA ALA A 16 -4.92 27.81 4.07
C ALA A 16 -4.34 26.50 3.49
N PHE A 17 -3.34 25.91 4.16
CA PHE A 17 -2.73 24.64 3.74
C PHE A 17 -3.73 23.50 3.73
N ALA A 18 -4.41 23.29 4.85
CA ALA A 18 -5.39 22.22 4.99
C ALA A 18 -6.54 22.38 3.98
N LEU A 19 -7.03 23.60 3.79
CA LEU A 19 -8.10 23.88 2.82
C LEU A 19 -7.66 23.58 1.38
N GLU A 20 -6.43 23.93 1.01
CA GLU A 20 -5.87 23.65 -0.32
C GLU A 20 -5.70 22.15 -0.57
N VAL A 21 -5.17 21.42 0.41
CA VAL A 21 -5.05 19.95 0.38
C VAL A 21 -6.43 19.31 0.21
N ILE A 22 -7.41 19.70 1.02
CA ILE A 22 -8.79 19.16 0.95
C ILE A 22 -9.42 19.47 -0.41
N ASN A 23 -9.29 20.70 -0.91
CA ASN A 23 -9.85 21.09 -2.20
C ASN A 23 -9.20 20.32 -3.36
N ARG A 24 -7.87 20.14 -3.31
CA ARG A 24 -7.12 19.37 -4.31
C ARG A 24 -7.53 17.90 -4.27
N TYR A 25 -7.60 17.29 -3.09
CA TYR A 25 -8.03 15.91 -2.89
C TYR A 25 -9.48 15.65 -3.32
N ARG A 26 -10.37 16.62 -3.12
CA ARG A 26 -11.80 16.51 -3.51
C ARG A 26 -12.04 16.61 -5.01
N LYS A 27 -11.05 16.96 -5.83
CA LYS A 27 -11.15 16.97 -7.29
C LYS A 27 -11.62 15.59 -7.78
N GLU A 28 -12.62 15.56 -8.66
CA GLU A 28 -13.25 14.32 -9.15
C GLU A 28 -12.23 13.34 -9.75
N ARG A 29 -11.23 13.85 -10.47
CA ARG A 29 -10.16 13.02 -11.03
C ARG A 29 -9.46 12.17 -9.97
N ILE A 30 -9.15 12.74 -8.79
CA ILE A 30 -8.44 12.00 -7.72
C ILE A 30 -9.32 10.89 -7.17
N LYS A 31 -10.62 11.16 -6.98
CA LYS A 31 -11.59 10.13 -6.54
C LYS A 31 -11.69 8.98 -7.53
N LEU A 32 -11.74 9.27 -8.84
CA LEU A 32 -11.76 8.23 -9.88
C LEU A 32 -10.50 7.36 -9.84
N TYR A 33 -9.32 7.96 -9.66
CA TYR A 33 -8.08 7.20 -9.53
C TYR A 33 -8.03 6.37 -8.25
N LEU A 34 -8.51 6.89 -7.13
CA LEU A 34 -8.61 6.17 -5.86
C LEU A 34 -9.43 4.89 -6.02
N THR A 35 -10.64 5.00 -6.57
CA THR A 35 -11.51 3.85 -6.84
C THR A 35 -10.87 2.88 -7.82
N ARG A 36 -10.21 3.39 -8.87
CA ARG A 36 -9.53 2.57 -9.87
C ARG A 36 -8.36 1.77 -9.28
N ILE A 37 -7.54 2.39 -8.44
CA ILE A 37 -6.44 1.72 -7.76
C ILE A 37 -6.99 0.63 -6.83
N ALA A 38 -7.98 0.95 -6.00
CA ALA A 38 -8.58 -0.02 -5.08
C ALA A 38 -9.15 -1.24 -5.83
N TYR A 39 -9.92 -1.00 -6.89
CA TYR A 39 -10.51 -2.05 -7.72
C TYR A 39 -9.45 -2.93 -8.41
N LEU A 40 -8.44 -2.32 -9.03
CA LEU A 40 -7.37 -3.08 -9.71
C LEU A 40 -6.47 -3.83 -8.70
N SER A 41 -6.22 -3.25 -7.52
CA SER A 41 -5.50 -3.91 -6.45
C SER A 41 -6.26 -5.14 -5.95
N PHE A 42 -7.57 -5.01 -5.76
CA PHE A 42 -8.42 -6.14 -5.36
C PHE A 42 -8.41 -7.26 -6.41
N LEU A 43 -8.57 -6.91 -7.69
CA LEU A 43 -8.55 -7.88 -8.78
C LEU A 43 -7.17 -8.59 -8.89
N SER A 44 -6.09 -7.87 -8.57
CA SER A 44 -4.72 -8.41 -8.62
C SER A 44 -4.40 -9.42 -7.51
N LEU A 45 -5.23 -9.51 -6.47
CA LEU A 45 -5.02 -10.48 -5.40
C LEU A 45 -5.13 -11.92 -5.92
N PHE A 46 -6.10 -12.21 -6.78
CA PHE A 46 -6.32 -13.59 -7.25
C PHE A 46 -5.13 -14.12 -8.05
N PRO A 47 -4.61 -13.41 -9.07
CA PRO A 47 -3.41 -13.86 -9.76
C PRO A 47 -2.18 -13.92 -8.85
N LEU A 48 -2.04 -12.99 -7.91
CA LEU A 48 -0.91 -12.97 -6.98
C LEU A 48 -0.95 -14.17 -6.02
N LEU A 49 -2.14 -14.57 -5.56
CA LEU A 49 -2.34 -15.79 -4.78
C LEU A 49 -2.00 -17.04 -5.60
N LEU A 50 -2.34 -17.08 -6.89
CA LEU A 50 -1.95 -18.18 -7.78
C LEU A 50 -0.44 -18.28 -7.96
N VAL A 51 0.24 -17.14 -8.19
CA VAL A 51 1.70 -17.11 -8.29
C VAL A 51 2.35 -17.51 -6.97
N PHE A 52 1.85 -16.98 -5.85
CA PHE A 52 2.36 -17.34 -4.53
C PHE A 52 2.21 -18.84 -4.26
N SER A 53 1.04 -19.40 -4.56
CA SER A 53 0.77 -20.84 -4.52
C SER A 53 1.76 -21.64 -5.37
N ALA A 54 2.00 -21.22 -6.61
CA ALA A 54 2.96 -21.86 -7.51
C ALA A 54 4.42 -21.75 -7.03
N VAL A 55 4.82 -20.60 -6.49
CA VAL A 55 6.16 -20.39 -5.90
C VAL A 55 6.33 -21.26 -4.66
N LEU A 56 5.31 -21.35 -3.81
CA LEU A 56 5.32 -22.24 -2.66
C LEU A 56 5.47 -23.69 -3.10
N GLU A 57 4.77 -24.11 -4.16
CA GLU A 57 4.99 -25.42 -4.76
C GLU A 57 6.45 -25.55 -5.18
N ILE A 58 6.97 -24.70 -6.08
CA ILE A 58 8.34 -24.80 -6.62
C ILE A 58 9.43 -24.81 -5.53
N VAL A 59 9.34 -23.89 -4.56
CA VAL A 59 10.37 -23.70 -3.52
C VAL A 59 10.26 -24.76 -2.42
N PHE A 60 9.05 -25.19 -2.06
CA PHE A 60 8.82 -26.11 -0.94
C PHE A 60 8.55 -27.55 -1.37
N LEU A 61 8.59 -27.84 -2.68
CA LEU A 61 8.45 -29.18 -3.27
C LEU A 61 9.43 -30.22 -2.70
N ARG A 62 10.57 -29.80 -2.13
CA ARG A 62 11.61 -30.71 -1.63
C ARG A 62 11.57 -30.98 -0.13
N ASP A 63 10.82 -30.20 0.66
CA ASP A 63 10.83 -30.36 2.13
C ASP A 63 9.41 -30.21 2.74
N PRO A 64 8.77 -31.33 3.13
CA PRO A 64 7.42 -31.32 3.69
C PRO A 64 7.32 -30.52 5.01
N LEU A 65 8.42 -30.37 5.76
CA LEU A 65 8.45 -29.56 6.98
C LEU A 65 8.37 -28.07 6.67
N LEU A 66 9.07 -27.61 5.63
CA LEU A 66 9.00 -26.22 5.20
C LEU A 66 7.62 -25.89 4.60
N ARG A 67 6.97 -26.84 3.90
CA ARG A 67 5.61 -26.68 3.37
C ARG A 67 4.58 -26.51 4.49
N GLN A 68 4.65 -27.35 5.54
CA GLN A 68 3.80 -27.20 6.72
C GLN A 68 4.04 -25.87 7.44
N ARG A 69 5.31 -25.45 7.59
CA ARG A 69 5.63 -24.15 8.18
C ARG A 69 5.05 -23.01 7.36
N ALA A 70 5.23 -22.99 6.03
CA ALA A 70 4.65 -21.96 5.17
C ALA A 70 3.13 -21.91 5.29
N ILE A 71 2.44 -23.05 5.22
CA ILE A 71 0.98 -23.12 5.40
C ILE A 71 0.58 -22.62 6.79
N SER A 72 1.29 -23.00 7.85
CA SER A 72 1.01 -22.52 9.21
C SER A 72 1.23 -21.01 9.32
N THR A 73 2.29 -20.46 8.72
CA THR A 73 2.55 -19.02 8.68
C THR A 73 1.45 -18.28 7.92
N ILE A 74 1.04 -18.76 6.76
CA ILE A 74 -0.06 -18.18 5.99
C ILE A 74 -1.37 -18.26 6.78
N SER A 75 -1.58 -19.35 7.50
CA SER A 75 -2.80 -19.57 8.29
C SER A 75 -2.88 -18.63 9.49
N THR A 76 -1.77 -18.40 10.16
CA THR A 76 -1.68 -17.48 11.30
C THR A 76 -1.78 -16.02 10.85
N ASN A 77 -1.14 -15.66 9.73
CA ASN A 77 -1.10 -14.26 9.27
C ASN A 77 -2.29 -13.86 8.40
N PHE A 78 -2.90 -14.82 7.70
CA PHE A 78 -4.04 -14.62 6.82
C PHE A 78 -5.09 -15.72 7.03
N PRO A 79 -5.78 -15.75 8.19
CA PRO A 79 -6.77 -16.78 8.52
C PRO A 79 -7.84 -16.92 7.43
N PHE A 80 -8.17 -15.83 6.75
CA PHE A 80 -9.15 -15.80 5.67
C PHE A 80 -8.70 -16.46 4.35
N LEU A 81 -7.40 -16.66 4.14
CA LEU A 81 -6.88 -17.36 2.94
C LEU A 81 -6.83 -18.88 3.12
N THR A 82 -6.91 -19.37 4.36
CA THR A 82 -6.74 -20.80 4.70
C THR A 82 -7.78 -21.71 4.10
N SER A 83 -9.03 -21.25 4.01
CA SER A 83 -10.14 -21.98 3.40
C SER A 83 -9.98 -22.15 1.89
N TYR A 84 -9.17 -21.30 1.25
CA TYR A 84 -8.93 -21.29 -0.20
C TYR A 84 -7.61 -21.94 -0.61
N ILE A 85 -6.64 -22.06 0.30
CA ILE A 85 -5.34 -22.68 0.06
C ILE A 85 -5.36 -24.10 0.64
N LYS A 86 -5.97 -25.04 -0.09
CA LYS A 86 -5.92 -26.47 0.31
C LYS A 86 -4.67 -27.16 -0.26
N PRO A 87 -3.96 -27.99 0.53
CA PRO A 87 -2.78 -28.74 0.07
C PRO A 87 -3.05 -29.63 -1.14
N GLU A 88 -4.29 -30.10 -1.31
CA GLU A 88 -4.73 -31.02 -2.35
C GLU A 88 -4.99 -30.34 -3.70
N THR A 89 -5.32 -29.04 -3.71
CA THR A 89 -5.50 -28.23 -4.93
C THR A 89 -4.18 -27.77 -5.56
N LEU A 90 -3.06 -27.97 -4.87
CA LEU A 90 -1.69 -27.68 -5.33
C LEU A 90 -1.09 -28.88 -6.09
N LYS A 91 -1.85 -29.48 -7.02
CA LYS A 91 -1.27 -30.36 -8.04
C LYS A 91 -0.97 -29.47 -9.25
N GLY A 92 0.27 -29.02 -9.35
CA GLY A 92 0.73 -28.08 -10.37
C GLY A 92 0.45 -28.56 -11.78
N SER A 93 -0.60 -27.99 -12.39
CA SER A 93 -0.69 -27.95 -13.84
C SER A 93 0.23 -26.84 -14.32
N VAL A 94 1.24 -27.18 -15.12
CA VAL A 94 2.15 -26.22 -15.77
C VAL A 94 1.34 -25.12 -16.48
N VAL A 95 0.16 -25.46 -17.00
CA VAL A 95 -0.80 -24.52 -17.63
C VAL A 95 -1.41 -23.55 -16.60
N ALA A 96 -1.80 -24.03 -15.42
CA ALA A 96 -2.33 -23.16 -14.37
C ALA A 96 -1.26 -22.20 -13.80
N ILE A 97 -0.03 -22.69 -13.64
CA ILE A 97 1.11 -21.88 -13.19
C ILE A 97 1.45 -20.80 -14.21
N SER A 98 1.58 -21.17 -15.49
CA SER A 98 1.90 -20.21 -16.56
C SER A 98 0.78 -19.19 -16.77
N ALA A 99 -0.50 -19.61 -16.74
CA ALA A 99 -1.64 -18.69 -16.77
C ALA A 99 -1.65 -17.73 -15.56
N GLY A 100 -1.34 -18.23 -14.36
CA GLY A 100 -1.22 -17.43 -13.14
C GLY A 100 -0.11 -16.38 -13.21
N VAL A 101 1.08 -16.75 -13.69
CA VAL A 101 2.21 -15.83 -13.86
C VAL A 101 1.90 -14.72 -14.88
N LEU A 102 1.30 -15.09 -16.02
CA LEU A 102 0.91 -14.13 -17.06
C LEU A 102 -0.16 -13.15 -16.55
N THR A 103 -1.20 -13.67 -15.88
CA THR A 103 -2.25 -12.83 -15.31
C THR A 103 -1.75 -11.96 -14.16
N ALA A 104 -0.83 -12.45 -13.32
CA ALA A 104 -0.25 -11.67 -12.23
C ALA A 104 0.63 -10.54 -12.74
N THR A 105 1.46 -10.82 -13.75
CA THR A 105 2.31 -9.80 -14.38
C THR A 105 1.44 -8.73 -15.05
N TRP A 106 0.40 -9.16 -15.76
CA TRP A 106 -0.56 -8.24 -16.38
C TRP A 106 -1.30 -7.39 -15.34
N SER A 107 -1.82 -8.02 -14.27
CA SER A 107 -2.60 -7.33 -13.24
C SER A 107 -1.75 -6.36 -12.43
N GLY A 108 -0.54 -6.78 -12.05
CA GLY A 108 0.41 -5.91 -11.35
C GLY A 108 0.81 -4.68 -12.17
N LEU A 109 1.02 -4.84 -13.49
CA LEU A 109 1.27 -3.72 -14.39
C LEU A 109 0.08 -2.74 -14.45
N ARG A 110 -1.16 -3.24 -14.41
CA ARG A 110 -2.37 -2.40 -14.36
C ARG A 110 -2.47 -1.61 -13.05
N VAL A 111 -2.11 -2.21 -11.91
CA VAL A 111 -2.08 -1.50 -10.63
C VAL A 111 -1.04 -0.41 -10.65
N THR A 112 0.21 -0.71 -11.06
CA THR A 112 1.28 0.29 -11.12
C THR A 112 0.90 1.46 -12.02
N THR A 113 0.34 1.19 -13.20
CA THR A 113 -0.08 2.25 -14.13
C THR A 113 -1.24 3.10 -13.59
N ALA A 114 -2.15 2.50 -12.81
CA ALA A 114 -3.22 3.23 -12.13
C ALA A 114 -2.67 4.15 -11.02
N VAL A 115 -1.73 3.65 -10.22
CA VAL A 115 -1.05 4.46 -9.18
C VAL A 115 -0.26 5.60 -9.82
N GLU A 116 0.55 5.32 -10.85
CA GLU A 116 1.27 6.37 -11.61
C GLU A 116 0.33 7.46 -12.12
N SER A 117 -0.80 7.07 -12.71
CA SER A 117 -1.77 8.02 -13.26
C SER A 117 -2.43 8.87 -12.15
N GLY A 118 -2.72 8.26 -11.01
CA GLY A 118 -3.25 8.94 -9.84
C GLY A 118 -2.24 9.92 -9.23
N LEU A 119 -0.98 9.51 -9.08
CA LEU A 119 0.09 10.37 -8.59
C LEU A 119 0.29 11.56 -9.53
N ARG A 120 0.33 11.37 -10.84
CA ARG A 120 0.40 12.48 -11.80
C ARG A 120 -0.78 13.44 -11.67
N ALA A 121 -1.98 12.92 -11.48
CA ALA A 121 -3.17 13.74 -11.24
C ALA A 121 -3.09 14.52 -9.92
N ALA A 122 -2.55 13.92 -8.86
CA ALA A 122 -2.33 14.58 -7.57
C ALA A 122 -1.30 15.72 -7.68
N TRP A 123 -0.19 15.46 -8.39
CA TRP A 123 0.85 16.43 -8.70
C TRP A 123 0.45 17.46 -9.77
N GLN A 124 -0.77 17.35 -10.33
CA GLN A 124 -1.26 18.21 -11.42
C GLN A 124 -0.29 18.30 -12.61
N SER A 125 0.54 17.27 -12.83
CA SER A 125 1.52 17.28 -13.90
C SER A 125 0.82 16.92 -15.22
N GLU A 126 0.81 17.87 -16.15
CA GLU A 126 0.29 17.68 -17.51
C GLU A 126 1.29 16.99 -18.46
N ILE A 127 2.50 16.68 -17.98
CA ILE A 127 3.58 16.18 -18.84
C ILE A 127 3.23 14.77 -19.34
N GLN A 128 2.60 14.72 -20.52
CA GLN A 128 2.47 13.54 -21.36
C GLN A 128 3.82 13.18 -21.96
N VAL A 129 4.76 12.69 -21.16
CA VAL A 129 5.89 11.98 -21.75
C VAL A 129 5.38 10.61 -22.15
N GLY A 130 5.38 10.33 -23.44
CA GLY A 130 5.29 9.00 -24.02
C GLY A 130 6.43 8.12 -23.51
N ARG A 131 6.39 7.72 -22.24
CA ARG A 131 7.33 6.76 -21.67
C ARG A 131 7.08 5.42 -22.36
N SER A 132 8.11 4.92 -23.05
CA SER A 132 8.09 3.66 -23.80
C SER A 132 7.47 2.53 -22.99
N PHE A 133 6.70 1.68 -23.67
CA PHE A 133 5.98 0.55 -23.06
C PHE A 133 6.90 -0.32 -22.19
N LEU A 134 8.13 -0.57 -22.64
CA LEU A 134 9.15 -1.31 -21.88
C LEU A 134 9.49 -0.66 -20.54
N ARG A 135 9.62 0.68 -20.47
CA ARG A 135 9.99 1.38 -19.24
C ARG A 135 8.86 1.36 -18.20
N ARG A 136 7.61 1.22 -18.65
CA ARG A 136 6.44 1.02 -17.78
C ARG A 136 6.42 -0.40 -17.20
N ILE A 137 6.74 -1.40 -18.03
CA ILE A 137 6.84 -2.80 -17.60
C ILE A 137 7.95 -2.99 -16.58
N THR A 138 9.16 -2.48 -16.84
CA THR A 138 10.29 -2.64 -15.92
C THR A 138 10.05 -1.97 -14.57
N ARG A 139 9.44 -0.77 -14.54
CA ARG A 139 9.06 -0.12 -13.29
C ARG A 139 7.97 -0.87 -12.52
N GLY A 140 6.95 -1.40 -13.22
CA GLY A 140 5.94 -2.26 -12.62
C GLY A 140 6.53 -3.53 -12.02
N ALA A 141 7.43 -4.19 -12.74
CA ALA A 141 8.14 -5.37 -12.25
C ALA A 141 9.03 -5.03 -11.03
N VAL A 142 9.80 -3.94 -11.09
CA VAL A 142 10.61 -3.47 -9.95
C VAL A 142 9.71 -3.16 -8.75
N LEU A 143 8.57 -2.49 -8.94
CA LEU A 143 7.64 -2.25 -7.85
C LEU A 143 7.05 -3.52 -7.27
N LEU A 144 6.67 -4.50 -8.08
CA LEU A 144 6.18 -5.77 -7.58
C LEU A 144 7.24 -6.52 -6.77
N VAL A 145 8.48 -6.57 -7.28
CA VAL A 145 9.61 -7.18 -6.57
C VAL A 145 9.89 -6.45 -5.27
N VAL A 146 9.90 -5.12 -5.28
CA VAL A 146 10.20 -4.34 -4.08
C VAL A 146 9.05 -4.38 -3.08
N LEU A 147 7.78 -4.27 -3.51
CA LEU A 147 6.63 -4.43 -2.63
C LEU A 147 6.56 -5.85 -2.05
N GLY A 148 6.86 -6.88 -2.86
CA GLY A 148 6.97 -8.26 -2.40
C GLY A 148 8.09 -8.45 -1.38
N ALA A 149 9.27 -7.87 -1.64
CA ALA A 149 10.39 -7.89 -0.71
C ALA A 149 10.06 -7.13 0.59
N ILE A 150 9.45 -5.95 0.51
CA ILE A 150 9.04 -5.17 1.68
C ILE A 150 7.96 -5.91 2.47
N PHE A 151 7.02 -6.57 1.82
CA PHE A 151 6.02 -7.42 2.49
C PHE A 151 6.66 -8.61 3.22
N ILE A 152 7.69 -9.22 2.65
CA ILE A 152 8.45 -10.26 3.37
C ILE A 152 9.19 -9.63 4.55
N LEU A 153 9.87 -8.50 4.33
CA LEU A 153 10.61 -7.76 5.35
C LEU A 153 9.70 -7.22 6.47
N SER A 154 8.44 -6.88 6.20
CA SER A 154 7.48 -6.37 7.20
C SER A 154 7.09 -7.42 8.25
N ASN A 155 7.40 -8.69 8.00
CA ASN A 155 7.22 -9.79 8.97
C ASN A 155 8.43 -9.95 9.92
N ILE A 156 9.59 -9.35 9.59
CA ILE A 156 10.79 -9.39 10.44
C ILE A 156 10.56 -8.66 11.77
N PRO A 157 9.97 -7.44 11.82
CA PRO A 157 9.67 -6.77 13.07
C PRO A 157 8.83 -7.61 14.03
N ALA A 158 7.79 -8.29 13.53
CA ALA A 158 6.94 -9.15 14.36
C ALA A 158 7.70 -10.37 14.89
N SER A 159 8.50 -11.00 14.03
CA SER A 159 9.32 -12.16 14.39
C SER A 159 10.40 -11.78 15.43
N LEU A 160 11.07 -10.65 15.22
CA LEU A 160 12.13 -10.16 16.12
C LEU A 160 11.55 -9.63 17.44
N ALA A 161 10.38 -9.01 17.40
CA ALA A 161 9.65 -8.58 18.60
C ALA A 161 9.25 -9.75 19.49
N SER A 162 8.82 -10.87 18.90
CA SER A 162 8.48 -12.08 19.67
C SER A 162 9.70 -12.63 20.42
N TYR A 163 10.89 -12.61 19.81
CA TYR A 163 12.15 -13.01 20.43
C TYR A 163 12.57 -12.07 21.58
N ILE A 164 12.41 -10.75 21.40
CA ILE A 164 12.74 -9.74 22.42
C ILE A 164 11.70 -9.74 23.55
N GLN A 165 10.43 -10.03 23.27
CA GLN A 165 9.37 -10.11 24.28
C GLN A 165 9.65 -11.17 25.35
N THR A 166 10.27 -12.29 24.97
CA THR A 166 10.68 -13.35 25.90
C THR A 166 11.71 -12.87 26.94
N HIS A 167 12.43 -11.78 26.68
CA HIS A 167 13.53 -11.29 27.52
C HIS A 167 13.29 -9.90 28.13
N ASN A 168 12.49 -9.02 27.51
CA ASN A 168 12.22 -7.64 27.97
C ASN A 168 10.90 -7.10 27.38
N GLY A 169 9.77 -7.67 27.79
CA GLY A 169 8.42 -7.52 27.20
C GLY A 169 8.00 -6.15 26.65
N ALA A 170 8.27 -5.05 27.37
CA ALA A 170 7.91 -3.69 26.94
C ALA A 170 8.83 -3.15 25.82
N LEU A 171 10.13 -3.42 25.89
CA LEU A 171 11.11 -2.98 24.89
C LEU A 171 10.91 -3.69 23.56
N GLY A 172 10.55 -4.99 23.57
CA GLY A 172 10.27 -5.74 22.35
C GLY A 172 9.08 -5.18 21.58
N THR A 173 8.03 -4.77 22.30
CA THR A 173 6.83 -4.19 21.69
C THR A 173 7.10 -2.81 21.08
N GLY A 174 7.85 -1.95 21.79
CA GLY A 174 8.26 -0.64 21.26
C GLY A 174 9.15 -0.75 20.03
N PHE A 175 10.11 -1.68 20.03
CA PHE A 175 10.99 -1.93 18.89
C PHE A 175 10.23 -2.42 17.65
N ALA A 176 9.24 -3.30 17.83
CA ALA A 176 8.37 -3.78 16.76
C ALA A 176 7.63 -2.63 16.07
N ILE A 177 7.04 -1.74 16.88
CA ILE A 177 6.27 -0.58 16.42
C ILE A 177 7.16 0.35 15.60
N LEU A 178 8.33 0.70 16.14
CA LEU A 178 9.25 1.61 15.48
C LEU A 178 9.75 1.03 14.16
N THR A 179 10.16 -0.24 14.15
CA THR A 179 10.67 -0.87 12.92
C THR A 179 9.58 -0.97 11.85
N GLY A 180 8.36 -1.34 12.23
CA GLY A 180 7.21 -1.34 11.32
C GLY A 180 6.93 0.05 10.75
N TYR A 181 6.91 1.08 11.60
CA TYR A 181 6.73 2.46 11.18
C TYR A 181 7.79 2.93 10.18
N PHE A 182 9.08 2.64 10.43
CA PHE A 182 10.16 3.04 9.51
C PHE A 182 10.10 2.27 8.19
N LEU A 183 9.64 1.02 8.20
CA LEU A 183 9.47 0.22 7.00
C LEU A 183 8.29 0.73 6.15
N ASP A 184 7.17 1.06 6.77
CA ASP A 184 6.04 1.71 6.10
C ASP A 184 6.41 3.09 5.56
N LEU A 185 7.16 3.89 6.34
CA LEU A 185 7.71 5.17 5.90
C LEU A 185 8.58 4.99 4.65
N ALA A 186 9.52 4.04 4.68
CA ALA A 186 10.39 3.75 3.54
C ALA A 186 9.58 3.34 2.31
N LEU A 187 8.51 2.56 2.50
CA LEU A 187 7.61 2.16 1.42
C LEU A 187 6.88 3.36 0.81
N PHE A 188 6.28 4.24 1.61
CA PHE A 188 5.60 5.44 1.09
C PHE A 188 6.59 6.36 0.34
N VAL A 189 7.77 6.59 0.91
CA VAL A 189 8.83 7.38 0.27
C VAL A 189 9.25 6.75 -1.05
N LEU A 190 9.46 5.44 -1.09
CA LEU A 190 9.86 4.74 -2.30
C LEU A 190 8.79 4.84 -3.39
N VAL A 191 7.52 4.64 -3.04
CA VAL A 191 6.40 4.74 -3.99
C VAL A 191 6.33 6.15 -4.58
N GLU A 192 6.37 7.18 -3.73
CA GLU A 192 6.37 8.58 -4.15
C GLU A 192 7.60 8.95 -4.98
N TRP A 193 8.79 8.48 -4.61
CA TRP A 193 10.02 8.78 -5.33
C TRP A 193 10.12 8.07 -6.68
N LEU A 194 9.73 6.80 -6.75
CA LEU A 194 9.85 5.99 -7.96
C LEU A 194 8.80 6.35 -9.01
N LEU A 195 7.57 6.66 -8.56
CA LEU A 195 6.43 6.94 -9.43
C LEU A 195 6.07 8.43 -9.55
N GLY A 196 6.54 9.26 -8.63
CA GLY A 196 6.34 10.71 -8.66
C GLY A 196 7.20 11.43 -9.70
N PRO A 197 7.18 12.78 -9.68
CA PRO A 197 7.94 13.61 -10.60
C PRO A 197 9.46 13.37 -10.45
N PRO A 198 10.22 13.22 -11.55
CA PRO A 198 11.65 12.90 -11.50
C PRO A 198 12.53 14.02 -10.94
N ASP A 199 12.04 15.26 -10.89
CA ASP A 199 12.83 16.45 -10.56
C ASP A 199 12.89 16.74 -9.05
N LEU A 200 12.28 15.87 -8.22
CA LEU A 200 12.21 16.03 -6.78
C LEU A 200 13.15 15.07 -6.06
N GLY A 201 13.98 15.61 -5.17
CA GLY A 201 14.82 14.80 -4.29
C GLY A 201 13.97 14.06 -3.23
N VAL A 202 14.46 12.92 -2.75
CA VAL A 202 13.79 12.08 -1.72
C VAL A 202 13.34 12.90 -0.49
N ARG A 203 14.12 13.90 -0.09
CA ARG A 203 13.82 14.78 1.06
C ARG A 203 12.53 15.60 0.89
N ALA A 204 12.13 15.91 -0.34
CA ALA A 204 10.91 16.65 -0.61
C ALA A 204 9.64 15.84 -0.28
N HIS A 205 9.73 14.50 -0.33
CA HIS A 205 8.60 13.60 -0.07
C HIS A 205 8.46 13.23 1.41
N LEU A 206 9.54 13.35 2.20
CA LEU A 206 9.59 12.95 3.61
C LEU A 206 8.46 13.54 4.49
N PRO A 207 8.16 14.85 4.47
CA PRO A 207 7.22 15.41 5.45
C PRO A 207 5.81 14.82 5.34
N ALA A 208 5.28 14.60 4.13
CA ALA A 208 3.97 13.96 3.99
C ALA A 208 4.06 12.44 4.27
N CYS A 209 5.15 11.78 3.90
CA CYS A 209 5.32 10.34 4.16
C CYS A 209 5.40 10.03 5.66
N ILE A 210 6.04 10.89 6.46
CA ILE A 210 6.07 10.79 7.94
C ILE A 210 4.65 10.79 8.50
N PHE A 211 3.85 11.78 8.11
CA PHE A 211 2.46 11.86 8.55
C PHE A 211 1.64 10.65 8.10
N THR A 212 1.79 10.26 6.83
CA THR A 212 1.04 9.14 6.24
C THR A 212 1.40 7.80 6.90
N ALA A 213 2.68 7.55 7.16
CA ALA A 213 3.13 6.35 7.86
C ALA A 213 2.54 6.28 9.27
N GLY A 214 2.41 7.42 9.96
CA GLY A 214 1.77 7.49 11.27
C GLY A 214 0.27 7.15 11.21
N VAL A 215 -0.44 7.69 10.23
CA VAL A 215 -1.86 7.36 9.99
C VAL A 215 -2.04 5.89 9.61
N TRP A 216 -1.13 5.35 8.79
CA TRP A 216 -1.14 3.95 8.38
C TRP A 216 -0.88 3.00 9.56
N LEU A 217 0.09 3.32 10.42
CA LEU A 217 0.33 2.58 11.65
C LEU A 217 -0.91 2.57 12.56
N ALA A 218 -1.53 3.74 12.76
CA ALA A 218 -2.77 3.83 13.53
C ALA A 218 -3.88 2.96 12.92
N LEU A 219 -4.02 2.99 11.58
CA LEU A 219 -4.98 2.17 10.86
C LEU A 219 -4.70 0.67 11.03
N GLN A 220 -3.45 0.22 10.93
CA GLN A 220 -3.06 -1.18 11.18
C GLN A 220 -3.45 -1.63 12.59
N ARG A 221 -3.22 -0.78 13.58
CA ARG A 221 -3.58 -1.07 14.98
C ARG A 221 -5.09 -1.11 15.19
N SER A 222 -5.81 -0.13 14.66
CA SER A 222 -7.27 -0.12 14.71
C SER A 222 -7.87 -1.30 13.94
N GLY A 223 -7.30 -1.66 12.80
CA GLY A 223 -7.72 -2.80 11.98
C GLY A 223 -7.53 -4.13 12.68
N ALA A 224 -6.38 -4.35 13.33
CA ALA A 224 -6.13 -5.54 14.14
C ALA A 224 -7.15 -5.65 15.29
N PHE A 225 -7.40 -4.56 16.00
CA PHE A 225 -8.40 -4.49 17.07
C PHE A 225 -9.83 -4.78 16.57
N LEU A 226 -10.18 -4.25 15.38
CA LEU A 226 -11.50 -4.47 14.79
C LEU A 226 -11.68 -5.92 14.34
N MET A 227 -10.67 -6.51 13.72
CA MET A 227 -10.69 -7.91 13.27
C MET A 227 -10.84 -8.87 14.45
N GLU A 228 -10.14 -8.62 15.55
CA GLU A 228 -10.26 -9.42 16.77
C GLU A 228 -11.70 -9.44 17.31
N ARG A 229 -12.43 -8.31 17.26
CA ARG A 229 -13.84 -8.25 17.70
C ARG A 229 -14.85 -8.79 16.68
N VAL A 230 -14.65 -8.49 15.39
CA VAL A 230 -15.63 -8.80 14.34
C VAL A 230 -15.52 -10.26 13.91
N VAL A 231 -14.30 -10.81 13.81
CA VAL A 231 -14.08 -12.20 13.36
C VAL A 231 -14.37 -13.21 14.48
N SER A 232 -14.14 -12.85 15.75
CA SER A 232 -14.45 -13.73 16.89
C SER A 232 -15.94 -14.04 17.08
N HIS A 233 -16.84 -13.27 16.46
CA HIS A 233 -18.29 -13.42 16.58
C HIS A 233 -19.00 -13.75 15.26
N ALA A 234 -18.27 -13.91 14.14
CA ALA A 234 -18.88 -14.12 12.83
C ALA A 234 -19.30 -15.58 12.62
N THR A 235 -20.58 -15.82 12.35
CA THR A 235 -21.11 -17.14 11.92
C THR A 235 -20.63 -17.47 10.49
N ASN A 236 -20.37 -18.75 10.22
CA ASN A 236 -19.66 -19.28 9.04
C ASN A 236 -20.14 -18.76 7.67
N THR A 237 -21.42 -18.36 7.53
CA THR A 237 -22.00 -17.88 6.25
C THR A 237 -21.74 -16.40 5.96
N TYR A 238 -21.66 -15.54 6.98
CA TYR A 238 -21.47 -14.09 6.82
C TYR A 238 -19.99 -13.67 6.88
N GLY A 239 -19.12 -14.53 7.38
CA GLY A 239 -17.68 -14.27 7.51
C GLY A 239 -16.99 -14.00 6.17
N THR A 240 -17.28 -14.79 5.13
CA THR A 240 -16.63 -14.64 3.81
C THR A 240 -16.94 -13.29 3.15
N PHE A 241 -18.21 -12.87 3.14
CA PHE A 241 -18.59 -11.57 2.60
C PHE A 241 -17.98 -10.41 3.42
N GLY A 242 -17.97 -10.55 4.75
CA GLY A 242 -17.35 -9.57 5.65
C GLY A 242 -15.86 -9.36 5.37
N VAL A 243 -15.11 -10.44 5.13
CA VAL A 243 -13.69 -10.37 4.76
C VAL A 243 -13.51 -9.61 3.45
N ILE A 244 -14.27 -9.96 2.40
CA ILE A 244 -14.14 -9.32 1.08
C ILE A 244 -14.41 -7.82 1.19
N ILE A 245 -15.50 -7.45 1.87
CA ILE A 245 -15.86 -6.05 2.09
C ILE A 245 -14.79 -5.33 2.89
N GLY A 246 -14.31 -5.93 3.99
CA GLY A 246 -13.23 -5.38 4.81
C GLY A 246 -11.96 -5.15 4.00
N PHE A 247 -11.60 -6.09 3.10
CA PHE A 247 -10.43 -5.97 2.25
C PHE A 247 -10.59 -4.85 1.20
N VAL A 248 -11.77 -4.73 0.58
CA VAL A 248 -12.06 -3.64 -0.36
C VAL A 248 -11.97 -2.28 0.34
N VAL A 249 -12.53 -2.17 1.55
CA VAL A 249 -12.42 -0.95 2.38
C VAL A 249 -10.95 -0.66 2.70
N TRP A 250 -10.19 -1.68 3.12
CA TRP A 250 -8.76 -1.56 3.42
C TRP A 250 -7.95 -1.04 2.24
N LEU A 251 -8.14 -1.64 1.05
CA LEU A 251 -7.49 -1.20 -0.18
C LEU A 251 -7.92 0.20 -0.61
N THR A 252 -9.17 0.57 -0.36
CA THR A 252 -9.69 1.91 -0.63
C THR A 252 -9.00 2.95 0.26
N ILE A 253 -8.82 2.66 1.55
CA ILE A 253 -8.10 3.53 2.48
C ILE A 253 -6.61 3.59 2.11
N GLY A 254 -5.98 2.46 1.75
CA GLY A 254 -4.59 2.45 1.28
C GLY A 254 -4.40 3.32 0.02
N SER A 255 -5.32 3.21 -0.95
CA SER A 255 -5.32 4.04 -2.15
C SER A 255 -5.51 5.52 -1.83
N ALA A 256 -6.38 5.83 -0.87
CA ALA A 256 -6.62 7.18 -0.36
C ALA A 256 -5.36 7.78 0.27
N LEU A 257 -4.64 7.00 1.06
CA LEU A 257 -3.41 7.44 1.72
C LEU A 257 -2.33 7.71 0.69
N VAL A 258 -2.05 6.80 -0.23
CA VAL A 258 -1.04 7.01 -1.30
C VAL A 258 -1.31 8.30 -2.08
N LEU A 259 -2.54 8.51 -2.56
CA LEU A 259 -2.86 9.74 -3.31
C LEU A 259 -2.92 10.98 -2.41
N GLY A 260 -3.34 10.82 -1.15
CA GLY A 260 -3.34 11.87 -0.15
C GLY A 260 -1.94 12.39 0.14
N THR A 261 -0.96 11.48 0.28
CA THR A 261 0.46 11.81 0.45
C THR A 261 0.97 12.65 -0.71
N ALA A 262 0.70 12.23 -1.95
CA ALA A 262 1.07 12.98 -3.15
C ALA A 262 0.42 14.37 -3.20
N VAL A 263 -0.87 14.49 -2.84
CA VAL A 263 -1.56 15.78 -2.76
C VAL A 263 -0.89 16.69 -1.74
N VAL A 264 -0.62 16.20 -0.53
CA VAL A 264 0.05 16.96 0.54
C VAL A 264 1.44 17.41 0.08
N ASN A 265 2.24 16.49 -0.49
CA ASN A 265 3.56 16.81 -1.02
C ASN A 265 3.50 17.86 -2.14
N SER A 266 2.55 17.74 -3.08
CA SER A 266 2.40 18.71 -4.17
C SER A 266 2.08 20.12 -3.67
N VAL A 267 1.20 20.24 -2.67
CA VAL A 267 0.85 21.54 -2.07
C VAL A 267 2.03 22.13 -1.29
N LEU A 268 2.79 21.30 -0.56
CA LEU A 268 4.01 21.74 0.12
C LEU A 268 5.04 22.27 -0.87
N PHE A 269 5.23 21.57 -1.99
CA PHE A 269 6.15 21.97 -3.04
C PHE A 269 5.77 23.31 -3.69
N ASP A 270 4.50 23.47 -4.08
CA ASP A 270 3.99 24.71 -4.70
C ASP A 270 4.18 25.93 -3.78
N ARG A 271 4.00 25.74 -2.47
CA ARG A 271 4.18 26.78 -1.44
C ARG A 271 5.62 27.16 -1.22
N ASN A 272 6.53 26.20 -1.23
CA ASN A 272 7.96 26.48 -1.08
C ASN A 272 8.47 27.26 -2.30
N ARG A 273 8.07 26.87 -3.52
CA ARG A 273 8.39 27.63 -4.74
C ARG A 273 7.87 29.07 -4.73
N THR A 274 6.63 29.28 -4.28
CA THR A 274 6.06 30.64 -4.21
C THR A 274 6.75 31.51 -3.15
N LYS A 275 7.22 30.93 -2.04
CA LYS A 275 8.03 31.65 -1.06
C LYS A 275 9.39 32.06 -1.63
N GLU A 276 10.09 31.15 -2.32
CA GLU A 276 11.37 31.43 -2.95
C GLU A 276 11.26 32.55 -4.00
N ALA A 277 10.20 32.51 -4.83
CA ALA A 277 9.95 33.54 -5.84
C ALA A 277 9.62 34.93 -5.25
N ASN A 278 9.04 34.99 -4.04
CA ASN A 278 8.75 36.26 -3.36
C ASN A 278 9.94 36.80 -2.57
N SER A 279 10.98 35.99 -2.35
CA SER A 279 12.21 36.37 -1.64
C SER A 279 13.38 36.74 -2.56
N ALA A 280 13.22 36.55 -3.86
CA ALA A 280 14.16 36.94 -4.92
C ALA A 280 13.78 38.30 -5.50
#